data_AF-A0A2X6M940-F1
#
_entry.id   AF-A0A2X6M940-F1
#
_cell.length_a   1.000
_cell.length_b   1.000
_cell.length_c   1.000
_cell.angle_alpha   90.00
_cell.angle_beta   90.00
_cell.angle_gamma   90.00
#
_symmetry.space_group_name_H-M   'P 1'
#
loop_
_entity.id
_entity.type
_entity.pdbx_description
1 polymer ?
#
loop_
_entity_poly.entity_id
_entity_poly.type
_entity_poly.pdbx_seq_one_letter_code
_entity_poly.pdbx_strand_id
1 'polypeptide(L)'
;MIPYSKVESLAACRMTAQQIADVLDVDLNRLKENREAMTDFYAAIRKGRAKGEAELRAALFKLARKGDAFALRELLRVDKNQD
;
A
#
# COMPACT_ATOMS: atom_id res chain seq x y z
N MET A 1 -2.95 9.47 -19.42
CA MET A 1 -2.19 8.24 -19.04
C MET A 1 -2.21 8.14 -17.51
N ILE A 2 -2.51 6.98 -16.93
CA ILE A 2 -2.61 6.82 -15.47
C ILE A 2 -1.20 6.97 -14.86
N PRO A 3 -0.99 7.86 -13.87
CA PRO A 3 0.31 8.03 -13.22
C PRO A 3 0.55 6.91 -12.19
N TYR A 4 0.97 5.73 -12.64
CA TYR A 4 1.12 4.55 -11.78
C TYR A 4 2.08 4.74 -10.59
N SER A 5 3.12 5.57 -10.74
CA SER A 5 3.99 5.93 -9.61
C SER A 5 3.23 6.62 -8.48
N LYS A 6 2.28 7.49 -8.82
CA LYS A 6 1.43 8.19 -7.85
C LYS A 6 0.39 7.26 -7.24
N VAL A 7 -0.17 6.34 -8.04
CA VAL A 7 -1.04 5.26 -7.53
C VAL A 7 -0.31 4.45 -6.46
N GLU A 8 0.93 4.03 -6.72
CA GLU A 8 1.75 3.30 -5.74
C GLU A 8 1.97 4.11 -4.45
N SER A 9 2.34 5.40 -4.55
CA SER A 9 2.55 6.26 -3.38
C SER A 9 1.29 6.45 -2.54
N LEU A 10 0.13 6.67 -3.17
CA LEU A 10 -1.14 6.84 -2.46
C LEU A 10 -1.60 5.51 -1.81
N ALA A 11 -1.39 4.39 -2.50
CA ALA A 11 -1.66 3.06 -1.97
C ALA A 11 -0.75 2.70 -0.78
N ALA A 12 0.50 3.17 -0.76
CA ALA A 12 1.40 3.03 0.39
C ALA A 12 0.84 3.71 1.65
N CYS A 13 0.13 4.83 1.48
CA CYS A 13 -0.62 5.51 2.53
C CYS A 13 -1.96 4.85 2.89
N ARG A 14 -2.20 3.58 2.49
CA ARG A 14 -3.41 2.79 2.76
C ARG A 14 -4.72 3.37 2.18
N MET A 15 -4.64 4.25 1.18
CA MET A 15 -5.83 4.73 0.46
C MET A 15 -6.54 3.60 -0.30
N THR A 16 -7.86 3.73 -0.45
CA THR A 16 -8.68 2.80 -1.24
C THR A 16 -8.55 3.09 -2.75
N ALA A 17 -8.92 2.12 -3.58
CA ALA A 17 -8.92 2.30 -5.04
C ALA A 17 -9.77 3.50 -5.48
N GLN A 18 -10.94 3.72 -4.84
CA GLN A 18 -11.81 4.87 -5.14
C GLN A 18 -11.14 6.19 -4.74
N GLN A 19 -10.60 6.29 -3.52
CA GLN A 19 -9.91 7.51 -3.07
C GLN A 19 -8.72 7.86 -3.98
N ILE A 20 -7.96 6.84 -4.41
CA ILE A 20 -6.85 7.04 -5.35
C ILE A 20 -7.38 7.54 -6.70
N ALA A 21 -8.46 6.95 -7.20
CA ALA A 21 -9.07 7.36 -8.45
C ALA A 21 -9.59 8.80 -8.39
N ASP A 22 -10.27 9.17 -7.30
CA ASP A 22 -10.78 10.52 -7.06
C ASP A 22 -9.63 11.56 -7.01
N VAL A 23 -8.53 11.24 -6.31
CA VAL A 23 -7.34 12.11 -6.23
C VAL A 23 -6.66 12.29 -7.60
N LEU A 24 -6.73 11.28 -8.45
CA LEU A 24 -6.08 11.29 -9.77
C LEU A 24 -7.01 11.69 -10.91
N ASP A 25 -8.25 12.07 -10.59
CA ASP A 25 -9.31 12.37 -11.57
C ASP A 25 -9.49 11.24 -12.60
N VAL A 26 -9.50 10.00 -12.10
CA VAL A 26 -9.69 8.77 -12.90
C VAL A 26 -11.10 8.24 -12.69
N ASP A 27 -11.87 8.12 -13.77
CA ASP A 27 -13.17 7.45 -13.74
C ASP A 27 -12.99 5.92 -13.74
N LEU A 28 -13.23 5.29 -12.58
CA LEU A 28 -13.14 3.83 -12.44
C LEU A 28 -14.16 3.07 -13.28
N ASN A 29 -15.30 3.66 -13.61
CA ASN A 29 -16.30 2.98 -14.44
C ASN A 29 -15.81 2.90 -15.89
N ARG A 30 -15.22 3.98 -16.41
CA ARG A 30 -14.52 3.95 -17.70
C ARG A 30 -13.31 3.03 -17.67
N LEU A 31 -12.57 3.01 -16.56
CA LEU A 31 -11.40 2.12 -16.43
C LEU A 31 -11.77 0.64 -16.54
N LYS A 32 -12.95 0.23 -16.03
CA LYS A 32 -13.44 -1.15 -16.13
C LYS A 32 -13.68 -1.61 -17.57
N GLU A 33 -13.95 -0.69 -18.50
CA GLU A 33 -14.13 -1.00 -19.92
C GLU A 33 -12.81 -1.46 -20.56
N ASN A 34 -11.66 -1.07 -19.97
CA ASN A 34 -10.35 -1.55 -20.36
C ASN A 34 -9.76 -2.48 -19.28
N ARG A 35 -9.90 -3.80 -19.51
CA ARG A 35 -9.44 -4.84 -18.58
C ARG A 35 -7.93 -4.78 -18.29
N GLU A 36 -7.11 -4.42 -19.28
CA GLU A 36 -5.65 -4.31 -19.10
C GLU A 36 -5.32 -3.14 -18.18
N ALA A 37 -5.88 -1.96 -18.48
CA ALA A 37 -5.68 -0.77 -17.66
C ALA A 37 -6.19 -0.96 -16.21
N MET A 38 -7.31 -1.68 -16.02
CA MET A 38 -7.81 -2.04 -14.70
C MET A 38 -6.88 -3.00 -13.96
N THR A 39 -6.30 -3.97 -14.68
CA THR A 39 -5.33 -4.92 -14.12
C THR A 39 -4.08 -4.20 -13.65
N ASP A 40 -3.54 -3.30 -14.47
CA ASP A 40 -2.35 -2.51 -14.14
C ASP A 40 -2.59 -1.56 -12.97
N PHE A 41 -3.77 -0.94 -12.91
CA PHE A 41 -4.13 -0.07 -11.80
C PHE A 41 -4.13 -0.82 -10.47
N TYR A 42 -4.76 -1.99 -10.40
CA TYR A 42 -4.73 -2.81 -9.18
C TYR A 42 -3.35 -3.42 -8.90
N ALA A 43 -2.56 -3.73 -9.93
CA ALA A 43 -1.19 -4.17 -9.74
C ALA A 43 -0.34 -3.08 -9.06
N ALA A 44 -0.47 -1.83 -9.51
CA ALA A 44 0.16 -0.67 -8.87
C ALA A 44 -0.32 -0.47 -7.42
N ILE A 45 -1.62 -0.63 -7.14
CA ILE A 45 -2.13 -0.57 -5.76
C ILE A 45 -1.51 -1.66 -4.89
N ARG A 46 -1.45 -2.92 -5.35
CA ARG A 46 -0.84 -4.03 -4.59
C ARG A 46 0.63 -3.74 -4.28
N LYS A 47 1.37 -3.28 -5.27
CA LYS A 47 2.79 -2.91 -5.13
C LYS A 47 2.98 -1.75 -4.15
N GLY A 48 2.16 -0.71 -4.24
CA GLY A 48 2.18 0.41 -3.29
C GLY A 48 1.90 -0.01 -1.85
N ARG A 49 0.90 -0.88 -1.64
CA ARG A 49 0.61 -1.43 -0.30
C ARG A 49 1.77 -2.23 0.27
N ALA A 50 2.39 -3.09 -0.54
CA ALA A 50 3.56 -3.86 -0.11
C ALA A 50 4.73 -2.95 0.27
N LYS A 51 4.97 -1.87 -0.49
CA LYS A 51 5.99 -0.86 -0.17
C LYS A 51 5.70 -0.16 1.15
N GLY A 52 4.49 0.38 1.32
CA GLY A 52 4.10 1.06 2.56
C GLY A 52 4.20 0.13 3.78
N GLU A 53 3.83 -1.14 3.61
CA GLU A 53 4.01 -2.13 4.68
C GLU A 53 5.47 -2.40 5.02
N ALA A 54 6.34 -2.54 4.02
CA ALA A 54 7.78 -2.70 4.25
C ALA A 54 8.38 -1.48 4.97
N GLU A 55 7.98 -0.27 4.57
CA GLU A 55 8.43 0.97 5.21
C GLU A 55 7.97 1.06 6.67
N LEU A 56 6.71 0.73 6.96
CA LEU A 56 6.18 0.68 8.32
C LEU A 56 6.90 -0.37 9.18
N ARG A 57 7.12 -1.58 8.65
CA ARG A 57 7.88 -2.64 9.34
C ARG A 57 9.31 -2.18 9.64
N ALA A 58 9.99 -1.55 8.69
CA ALA A 58 11.33 -1.02 8.88
C ALA A 58 11.37 0.09 9.96
N ALA A 59 10.36 0.96 10.00
CA ALA A 59 10.24 1.98 11.03
C ALA A 59 10.00 1.37 12.42
N LEU A 60 9.08 0.40 12.54
CA LEU A 60 8.85 -0.34 13.78
C LEU A 60 10.11 -1.05 14.27
N PHE A 61 10.87 -1.69 13.37
CA PHE A 61 12.11 -2.36 13.74
C PHE A 61 13.15 -1.38 14.31
N LYS A 62 13.27 -0.18 13.73
CA LYS A 62 14.15 0.87 14.26
C LYS A 62 13.73 1.31 15.66
N LEU A 63 12.44 1.40 15.95
CA LEU A 63 11.92 1.74 17.29
C LEU A 63 12.17 0.61 18.30
N ALA A 64 11.87 -0.64 17.91
CA ALA A 64 12.12 -1.81 18.74
C ALA A 64 13.60 -1.92 19.15
N ARG A 65 14.53 -1.68 18.21
CA ARG A 65 15.99 -1.64 18.51
C ARG A 65 16.40 -0.57 19.51
N LYS A 66 15.59 0.48 19.70
CA LYS A 66 15.81 1.53 20.70
C LYS A 66 15.15 1.22 22.05
N GLY A 67 14.53 0.05 22.19
CA GLY A 67 13.87 -0.39 23.43
C GLY A 67 12.37 -0.10 23.48
N ASP A 68 11.73 0.29 22.37
CA ASP A 68 10.27 0.43 22.33
C ASP A 68 9.59 -0.96 22.38
N ALA A 69 9.07 -1.31 23.55
CA ALA A 69 8.41 -2.59 23.81
C ALA A 69 7.11 -2.76 23.01
N PHE A 70 6.41 -1.66 22.68
CA PHE A 70 5.20 -1.73 21.86
C PHE A 70 5.56 -2.08 20.42
N ALA A 71 6.58 -1.44 19.84
CA ALA A 71 7.06 -1.77 18.51
C ALA A 71 7.56 -3.22 18.39
N LEU A 72 8.26 -3.73 19.41
CA LEU A 72 8.70 -5.12 19.46
C LEU A 72 7.50 -6.10 19.49
N ARG A 73 6.48 -5.82 20.31
CA ARG A 73 5.27 -6.63 20.40
C ARG A 73 4.53 -6.69 19.06
N GLU A 74 4.38 -5.56 18.37
CA GLU A 74 3.69 -5.52 17.09
C GLU A 74 4.44 -6.30 16.01
N LEU A 75 5.78 -6.25 15.97
CA LEU A 75 6.57 -7.09 15.06
C LEU A 75 6.37 -8.59 15.33
N LEU A 76 6.46 -9.01 16.59
CA LEU A 76 6.27 -10.42 16.97
C LEU A 76 4.84 -10.94 16.72
N ARG A 77 3.83 -10.06 16.76
CA ARG A 77 2.44 -10.43 16.44
C ARG A 77 2.27 -10.74 14.96
N VAL A 78 2.98 -10.02 14.09
CA VAL A 78 2.93 -10.23 12.64
C VAL A 78 3.54 -11.58 12.28
N ASP A 79 4.69 -11.94 12.85
CA ASP A 79 5.37 -13.22 12.57
C ASP A 79 4.47 -14.42 12.88
N LYS A 80 3.70 -14.37 13.97
CA LYS A 80 2.75 -15.43 14.36
C LYS A 80 1.56 -15.62 13.42
N ASN A 81 1.27 -14.63 12.56
CA ASN A 81 0.16 -14.68 11.61
C ASN A 81 0.64 -15.03 10.18
N GLN A 82 1.94 -15.33 9.99
CA GLN A 82 2.51 -15.70 8.69
C GLN A 82 2.77 -17.21 8.55
N ASP A 83 2.54 -17.99 9.61
CA ASP A 83 2.45 -19.46 9.62
C ASP A 83 0.99 -19.92 9.42
#